data_AF-A0A7S3IJQ1-F1
#
_entry.id   AF-A0A7S3IJQ1-F1
#
_cell.length_a   1.000
_cell.length_b   1.000
_cell.length_c   1.000
_cell.angle_alpha   90.00
_cell.angle_beta   90.00
_cell.angle_gamma   90.00
#
_symmetry.space_group_name_H-M   'P 1'
#
loop_
_entity.id
_entity.type
_entity.pdbx_description
1 polymer ?
#
loop_
_entity_poly.entity_id
_entity_poly.type
_entity_poly.pdbx_seq_one_letter_code
_entity_poly.pdbx_strand_id
1 'polypeptide(L)'
;MTIRQYRYFCKETKGLDFEGMIEDLSKATPGSCVLLHTCAHNPTGVDPSLDQWKEIAKVCKENRLFPYFDTAYQGFVSGNPDEDGVGLRYFLDEGFEMAISQSFAKIMGLYGERIGALHFVCKDKETASRLVSQVKGIIRQNYSSPPRNGARIVALILNDEAMRAQWMQ
;
A
#
# COMPACT_ATOMS: atom_id res chain seq x y z
N MET A 1 -5.27 -20.00 5.79
CA MET A 1 -5.52 -19.09 4.65
C MET A 1 -4.76 -19.63 3.46
N THR A 2 -5.40 -19.82 2.31
CA THR A 2 -4.71 -20.33 1.10
C THR A 2 -4.11 -19.14 0.35
N ILE A 3 -2.80 -19.17 0.11
CA ILE A 3 -2.10 -18.13 -0.66
C ILE A 3 -2.10 -18.54 -2.13
N ARG A 4 -2.46 -17.62 -3.01
CA ARG A 4 -2.40 -17.78 -4.47
C ARG A 4 -1.54 -16.67 -5.06
N GLN A 5 -0.99 -16.91 -6.23
CA GLN A 5 -0.17 -15.95 -6.97
C GLN A 5 -0.92 -15.53 -8.24
N TYR A 6 -0.70 -14.29 -8.66
CA TYR A 6 -1.05 -13.81 -10.00
C TYR A 6 0.26 -13.50 -10.73
N ARG A 7 0.26 -13.64 -12.05
CA ARG A 7 1.41 -13.28 -12.90
C ARG A 7 1.72 -11.80 -12.78
N TYR A 8 3.01 -11.46 -12.78
CA TYR A 8 3.46 -10.07 -12.62
C TYR A 8 4.65 -9.72 -13.50
N PHE A 9 5.71 -10.54 -13.53
CA PHE A 9 6.93 -10.22 -14.28
C PHE A 9 7.13 -11.17 -15.45
N CYS A 10 7.25 -10.62 -16.66
CA CYS A 10 7.58 -11.38 -17.87
C CYS A 10 9.10 -11.42 -18.03
N LYS A 11 9.68 -12.64 -18.04
CA LYS A 11 11.14 -12.83 -18.11
C LYS A 11 11.72 -12.42 -19.46
N GLU A 12 10.93 -12.56 -20.51
CA GLU A 12 11.28 -12.30 -21.90
C GLU A 12 11.38 -10.80 -22.14
N THR A 13 10.37 -10.02 -21.73
CA THR A 13 10.34 -8.56 -21.89
C THR A 13 11.05 -7.81 -20.77
N LYS A 14 11.29 -8.48 -19.63
CA LYS A 14 11.73 -7.87 -18.36
C LYS A 14 10.78 -6.77 -17.86
N GLY A 15 9.53 -6.79 -18.32
CA GLY A 15 8.48 -5.86 -17.96
C GLY A 15 7.34 -6.53 -17.20
N LEU A 16 6.25 -5.78 -17.04
CA LEU A 16 5.04 -6.27 -16.40
C LEU A 16 4.35 -7.26 -17.34
N ASP A 17 4.10 -8.48 -16.88
CA ASP A 17 3.16 -9.43 -17.50
C ASP A 17 1.73 -8.95 -17.21
N PHE A 18 1.35 -7.85 -17.85
CA PHE A 18 0.10 -7.16 -17.57
C PHE A 18 -1.12 -7.99 -18.00
N GLU A 19 -1.05 -8.64 -19.16
CA GLU A 19 -2.13 -9.51 -19.65
C GLU A 19 -2.34 -10.70 -18.71
N GLY A 20 -1.26 -11.35 -18.26
CA GLY A 20 -1.33 -12.43 -17.30
C GLY A 20 -1.87 -11.99 -15.94
N MET A 21 -1.44 -10.81 -15.46
CA MET A 21 -1.96 -10.20 -14.23
C MET A 21 -3.48 -10.00 -14.31
N ILE A 22 -3.97 -9.38 -15.37
CA ILE A 22 -5.40 -9.10 -15.57
C ILE A 22 -6.21 -10.39 -15.68
N GLU A 23 -5.72 -11.39 -16.43
CA GLU A 23 -6.36 -12.68 -16.55
C GLU A 23 -6.50 -13.38 -15.19
N ASP A 24 -5.43 -13.40 -14.39
CA ASP A 24 -5.42 -14.06 -13.08
C ASP A 24 -6.32 -13.34 -12.07
N LEU A 25 -6.31 -12.01 -12.06
CA LEU A 25 -7.18 -11.21 -11.19
C LEU A 25 -8.66 -11.37 -11.57
N SER A 26 -8.99 -11.44 -12.87
CA SER A 26 -10.37 -11.65 -13.32
C SER A 26 -10.92 -13.04 -12.96
N LYS A 27 -10.04 -14.05 -12.84
CA LYS A 27 -10.37 -15.42 -12.44
C LYS A 27 -10.28 -15.66 -10.93
N ALA A 28 -9.82 -14.67 -10.16
CA ALA A 28 -9.74 -14.78 -8.71
C ALA A 28 -11.13 -15.01 -8.09
N THR A 29 -11.19 -15.67 -6.94
CA THR A 29 -12.47 -15.86 -6.23
C THR A 29 -12.98 -14.49 -5.74
N PRO A 30 -14.23 -14.11 -6.02
CA PRO A 30 -14.77 -12.84 -5.52
C PRO A 30 -14.62 -12.70 -4.00
N GLY A 31 -14.26 -11.51 -3.53
CA GLY A 31 -13.96 -11.25 -2.12
C GLY A 31 -12.53 -11.62 -1.68
N SER A 32 -11.69 -12.12 -2.59
CA SER A 32 -10.27 -12.37 -2.27
C SER A 32 -9.53 -11.06 -1.98
N CYS A 33 -8.60 -11.13 -1.03
CA CYS A 33 -7.64 -10.05 -0.78
C CYS A 33 -6.50 -10.11 -1.81
N VAL A 34 -6.18 -8.98 -2.43
CA VAL A 34 -5.12 -8.84 -3.44
C VAL A 34 -4.03 -7.93 -2.89
N LEU A 35 -2.83 -8.47 -2.68
CA LEU A 35 -1.66 -7.71 -2.27
C LEU A 35 -1.04 -7.01 -3.49
N LEU A 36 -0.89 -5.68 -3.42
CA LEU A 36 -0.36 -4.81 -4.47
C LEU A 36 0.78 -3.96 -3.89
N HIS A 37 1.88 -3.80 -4.62
CA HIS A 37 2.93 -2.84 -4.23
C HIS A 37 2.58 -1.47 -4.80
N THR A 38 2.67 -0.42 -3.97
CA THR A 38 2.29 0.94 -4.37
C THR A 38 3.19 1.48 -5.49
N CYS A 39 4.49 1.27 -5.33
CA CYS A 39 5.57 1.58 -6.27
C CYS A 39 6.81 0.78 -5.88
N ALA A 40 7.86 0.85 -6.70
CA ALA A 40 9.14 0.19 -6.53
C ALA A 40 8.97 -1.31 -6.20
N HIS A 41 8.23 -2.04 -7.03
CA HIS A 41 7.91 -3.44 -6.77
C HIS A 41 9.19 -4.24 -6.42
N ASN A 42 9.24 -4.79 -5.22
CA ASN A 42 10.34 -5.65 -4.79
C ASN A 42 10.00 -7.12 -5.13
N PRO A 43 10.84 -7.86 -5.88
CA PRO A 43 12.23 -7.56 -6.24
C PRO A 43 12.49 -7.05 -7.66
N THR A 44 11.47 -6.83 -8.48
CA THR A 44 11.64 -6.64 -9.93
C THR A 44 11.95 -5.21 -10.35
N GLY A 45 11.57 -4.22 -9.55
CA GLY A 45 11.61 -2.79 -9.88
C GLY A 45 10.60 -2.36 -10.95
N VAL A 46 9.70 -3.25 -11.38
CA VAL A 46 8.73 -2.98 -12.44
C VAL A 46 7.39 -2.59 -11.83
N ASP A 47 6.89 -1.41 -12.17
CA ASP A 47 5.62 -0.89 -11.69
C ASP A 47 4.61 -0.72 -12.84
N PRO A 48 3.29 -0.87 -12.60
CA PRO A 48 2.28 -0.55 -13.60
C PRO A 48 2.27 0.94 -13.95
N SER A 49 2.00 1.26 -15.21
CA SER A 49 1.67 2.62 -15.62
C SER A 49 0.33 3.07 -15.04
N LEU A 50 0.02 4.37 -15.08
CA LEU A 50 -1.27 4.87 -14.62
C LEU A 50 -2.46 4.23 -15.36
N ASP A 51 -2.35 4.03 -16.68
CA ASP A 51 -3.43 3.39 -17.44
C ASP A 51 -3.57 1.90 -17.09
N GLN A 52 -2.47 1.22 -16.79
CA GLN A 52 -2.52 -0.16 -16.27
C GLN A 52 -3.16 -0.19 -14.88
N TRP A 53 -2.86 0.77 -14.00
CA TRP A 53 -3.51 0.88 -12.69
C TRP A 53 -5.02 1.05 -12.80
N LYS A 54 -5.52 1.83 -13.76
CA LYS A 54 -6.96 2.00 -14.01
C LYS A 54 -7.64 0.68 -14.34
N GLU A 55 -7.02 -0.12 -15.21
CA GLU A 55 -7.55 -1.43 -15.60
C GLU A 55 -7.45 -2.46 -14.46
N ILE A 56 -6.36 -2.44 -13.67
CA ILE A 56 -6.25 -3.28 -12.46
C ILE A 56 -7.36 -2.94 -11.48
N ALA A 57 -7.61 -1.64 -11.22
CA ALA A 57 -8.70 -1.19 -10.38
C ALA A 57 -10.07 -1.65 -10.92
N LYS A 58 -10.31 -1.51 -12.23
CA LYS A 58 -11.54 -1.98 -12.87
C LYS A 58 -11.78 -3.46 -12.62
N VAL A 59 -10.80 -4.33 -12.85
CA VAL A 59 -10.92 -5.78 -12.63
C VAL A 59 -11.14 -6.10 -11.15
N CYS A 60 -10.43 -5.41 -10.25
CA CYS A 60 -10.65 -5.55 -8.80
C CYS A 60 -12.10 -5.20 -8.42
N LYS A 61 -12.69 -4.17 -9.03
CA LYS A 61 -14.07 -3.74 -8.78
C LYS A 61 -15.08 -4.75 -9.32
N GLU A 62 -14.94 -5.14 -10.59
CA GLU A 62 -15.80 -6.10 -11.29
C GLU A 62 -15.83 -7.45 -10.56
N ASN A 63 -14.67 -7.90 -10.08
CA ASN A 63 -14.54 -9.17 -9.39
C ASN A 63 -14.65 -9.05 -7.85
N ARG A 64 -15.04 -7.88 -7.32
CA ARG A 64 -15.21 -7.62 -5.88
C ARG A 64 -14.00 -8.04 -5.04
N LEU A 65 -12.80 -7.76 -5.52
CA LEU A 65 -11.55 -8.04 -4.82
C LEU A 65 -11.29 -6.95 -3.79
N PHE A 66 -10.68 -7.34 -2.66
CA PHE A 66 -10.29 -6.42 -1.59
C PHE A 66 -8.81 -6.04 -1.75
N PRO A 67 -8.47 -4.81 -2.14
CA PRO A 67 -7.08 -4.39 -2.32
C PRO A 67 -6.37 -4.30 -0.96
N TYR A 68 -5.12 -4.72 -0.93
CA TYR A 68 -4.19 -4.47 0.16
C TYR A 68 -2.90 -3.93 -0.42
N PHE A 69 -2.59 -2.66 -0.16
CA PHE A 69 -1.35 -2.04 -0.60
C PHE A 69 -0.21 -2.22 0.41
N ASP A 70 0.95 -2.67 -0.08
CA ASP A 70 2.24 -2.51 0.59
C ASP A 70 2.91 -1.22 0.05
N THR A 71 3.19 -0.29 0.96
CA THR A 71 3.69 1.06 0.69
C THR A 71 4.99 1.29 1.47
N ALA A 72 6.07 0.63 1.02
CA ALA A 72 7.38 0.71 1.68
C ALA A 72 8.35 1.74 1.09
N TYR A 73 8.11 2.18 -0.16
CA TYR A 73 9.05 2.94 -0.98
C TYR A 73 8.47 4.22 -1.59
N GLN A 74 7.30 4.69 -1.12
CA GLN A 74 6.67 5.89 -1.65
C GLN A 74 7.58 7.11 -1.50
N GLY A 75 8.03 7.67 -2.64
CA GLY A 75 9.01 8.75 -2.77
C GLY A 75 10.39 8.30 -3.27
N PHE A 76 10.64 6.99 -3.47
CA PHE A 76 11.93 6.50 -4.02
C PHE A 76 11.99 6.48 -5.54
N VAL A 77 10.86 6.34 -6.23
CA VAL A 77 10.87 6.12 -7.68
C VAL A 77 11.04 7.46 -8.39
N SER A 78 10.15 8.42 -8.12
CA SER A 78 10.22 9.74 -8.74
C SER A 78 10.88 10.82 -7.88
N GLY A 79 11.16 10.53 -6.60
CA GLY A 79 11.52 11.55 -5.61
C GLY A 79 10.30 12.27 -5.02
N ASN A 80 9.09 12.00 -5.52
CA ASN A 80 7.86 12.61 -5.05
C ASN A 80 6.87 11.54 -4.53
N PRO A 81 6.58 11.51 -3.21
CA PRO A 81 5.61 10.58 -2.64
C PRO A 81 4.22 10.65 -3.28
N ASP A 82 3.84 11.81 -3.82
CA ASP A 82 2.55 12.00 -4.46
C ASP A 82 2.46 11.29 -5.81
N GLU A 83 3.52 11.37 -6.61
CA GLU A 83 3.63 10.70 -7.90
C GLU A 83 3.78 9.19 -7.73
N ASP A 84 4.61 8.75 -6.78
CA ASP A 84 4.77 7.35 -6.43
C ASP A 84 3.46 6.71 -5.90
N GLY A 85 2.51 7.54 -5.42
CA GLY A 85 1.24 7.11 -4.86
C GLY A 85 0.06 7.11 -5.82
N VAL A 86 0.24 7.43 -7.11
CA VAL A 86 -0.89 7.65 -8.05
C VAL A 86 -1.81 6.45 -8.22
N GLY A 87 -1.27 5.23 -8.28
CA GLY A 87 -2.07 4.00 -8.37
C GLY A 87 -2.94 3.80 -7.13
N LEU A 88 -2.35 3.94 -5.94
CA LEU A 88 -3.07 3.84 -4.67
C LEU A 88 -4.15 4.92 -4.54
N ARG A 89 -3.88 6.16 -4.98
CA ARG A 89 -4.87 7.25 -4.98
C ARG A 89 -6.02 7.00 -5.94
N TYR A 90 -5.73 6.45 -7.11
CA TYR A 90 -6.78 6.06 -8.04
C TYR A 90 -7.77 5.05 -7.40
N PHE A 91 -7.26 4.09 -6.62
CA PHE A 91 -8.13 3.19 -5.86
C PHE A 91 -8.95 3.92 -4.77
N LEU A 92 -8.38 4.92 -4.09
CA LEU A 92 -9.15 5.76 -3.16
C LEU A 92 -10.28 6.50 -3.88
N ASP A 93 -9.97 7.13 -5.01
CA ASP A 93 -10.90 7.94 -5.79
C ASP A 93 -12.03 7.08 -6.39
N GLU A 94 -11.73 5.82 -6.74
CA GLU A 94 -12.70 4.83 -7.18
C GLU A 94 -13.57 4.26 -6.04
N GLY A 95 -13.36 4.69 -4.80
CA GLY A 95 -14.20 4.34 -3.65
C GLY A 95 -13.97 2.94 -3.09
N PHE A 96 -12.76 2.40 -3.21
CA PHE A 96 -12.42 1.10 -2.63
C PHE A 96 -12.37 1.15 -1.09
N GLU A 97 -12.98 0.15 -0.45
CA GLU A 97 -12.56 -0.27 0.89
C GLU A 97 -11.29 -1.13 0.74
N MET A 98 -10.24 -0.82 1.52
CA MET A 98 -8.93 -1.45 1.38
C MET A 98 -8.08 -1.33 2.64
N ALA A 99 -6.97 -2.06 2.66
CA ALA A 99 -5.92 -1.94 3.68
C ALA A 99 -4.63 -1.37 3.06
N ILE A 100 -3.84 -0.63 3.85
CA ILE A 100 -2.56 -0.07 3.42
C ILE A 100 -1.54 -0.26 4.54
N SER A 101 -0.42 -0.92 4.25
CA SER A 101 0.73 -1.05 5.14
C SER A 101 1.82 -0.09 4.69
N GLN A 102 2.06 0.95 5.48
CA GLN A 102 3.05 1.99 5.19
C GLN A 102 4.29 1.83 6.05
N SER A 103 5.48 1.91 5.45
CA SER A 103 6.76 1.83 6.15
C SER A 103 7.57 3.10 5.98
N PHE A 104 8.12 3.64 7.07
CA PHE A 104 9.07 4.77 7.04
C PHE A 104 10.53 4.32 7.09
N ALA A 105 10.79 3.02 7.09
CA ALA A 105 12.15 2.48 7.22
C ALA A 105 13.09 2.97 6.10
N LYS A 106 12.59 3.07 4.87
CA LYS A 106 13.40 3.45 3.72
C LYS A 106 13.33 4.95 3.50
N ILE A 107 12.11 5.50 3.40
CA ILE A 107 11.92 6.89 2.94
C ILE A 107 12.37 7.94 3.96
N MET A 108 12.49 7.55 5.23
CA MET A 108 13.06 8.39 6.28
C MET A 108 14.33 7.78 6.89
N GLY A 109 14.85 6.68 6.33
CA GLY A 109 16.03 5.99 6.87
C GLY A 109 15.84 5.38 8.27
N LEU A 110 14.60 5.22 8.75
CA LEU A 110 14.27 4.77 10.10
C LEU A 110 14.25 3.23 10.23
N TYR A 111 15.21 2.54 9.62
CA TYR A 111 15.26 1.07 9.53
C TYR A 111 15.12 0.39 10.88
N GLY A 112 15.96 0.77 11.85
CA GLY A 112 16.03 0.17 13.19
C GLY A 112 14.94 0.64 14.14
N GLU A 113 14.28 1.76 13.86
CA GLU A 113 13.20 2.32 14.70
C GLU A 113 11.89 1.55 14.58
N ARG A 114 11.78 0.70 13.55
CA ARG A 114 10.62 -0.19 13.30
C ARG A 114 9.29 0.58 13.27
N ILE A 115 9.27 1.73 12.58
CA ILE A 115 8.10 2.60 12.50
C ILE A 115 7.39 2.51 11.14
N GLY A 116 6.07 2.38 11.21
CA GLY A 116 5.14 2.30 10.09
C GLY A 116 3.70 2.55 10.57
N ALA A 117 2.75 2.44 9.66
CA ALA A 117 1.33 2.60 9.94
C ALA A 117 0.51 1.57 9.16
N LEU A 118 -0.57 1.09 9.77
CA LEU A 118 -1.59 0.27 9.11
C LEU A 118 -2.87 1.09 8.99
N HIS A 119 -3.31 1.32 7.76
CA HIS A 119 -4.51 2.09 7.46
C HIS A 119 -5.60 1.17 6.95
N PHE A 120 -6.85 1.50 7.26
CA PHE A 120 -8.03 0.87 6.69
C PHE A 120 -8.92 1.98 6.13
N VAL A 121 -9.27 1.84 4.85
CA VAL A 121 -10.27 2.67 4.19
C VAL A 121 -11.60 1.97 4.36
N CYS A 122 -12.53 2.62 5.05
CA CYS A 122 -13.86 2.08 5.35
C CYS A 122 -14.93 2.99 4.76
N LYS A 123 -16.09 2.41 4.43
CA LYS A 123 -17.25 3.13 3.91
C LYS A 123 -17.74 4.27 4.82
N ASP A 124 -17.56 4.16 6.14
CA ASP A 124 -18.03 5.13 7.12
C ASP A 124 -17.22 5.10 8.43
N LYS A 125 -17.40 6.16 9.22
CA LYS A 125 -16.73 6.38 10.51
C LYS A 125 -17.10 5.33 11.56
N GLU A 126 -18.34 4.83 11.54
CA GLU A 126 -18.80 3.81 12.48
C GLU A 126 -18.05 2.48 12.25
N THR A 127 -17.93 2.07 10.99
CA THR A 127 -17.20 0.87 10.55
C THR A 127 -15.72 1.00 10.88
N ALA A 128 -15.11 2.16 10.61
CA ALA A 128 -13.74 2.45 11.00
C ALA A 128 -13.53 2.33 12.53
N SER A 129 -14.45 2.87 13.35
CA SER A 129 -14.35 2.80 14.81
C SER A 129 -14.39 1.35 15.33
N ARG A 130 -15.31 0.52 14.82
CA ARG A 130 -15.41 -0.90 15.16
C ARG A 130 -14.16 -1.67 14.72
N LEU A 131 -13.62 -1.37 13.54
CA LEU A 131 -12.40 -2.00 13.05
C LEU A 131 -11.21 -1.65 13.96
N VAL A 132 -11.03 -0.38 14.29
CA VAL A 132 -9.95 0.08 15.18
C VAL A 132 -10.02 -0.61 16.55
N SER A 133 -11.21 -0.86 17.11
CA SER A 133 -11.32 -1.58 18.39
C SER A 133 -10.80 -3.02 18.30
N GLN A 134 -11.09 -3.72 17.20
CA GLN A 134 -10.59 -5.08 16.97
C GLN A 134 -9.07 -5.09 16.76
N VAL A 135 -8.55 -4.17 15.95
CA VAL A 135 -7.11 -4.03 15.71
C VAL A 135 -6.36 -3.74 17.00
N LYS A 136 -6.89 -2.86 17.87
CA LYS A 136 -6.31 -2.61 19.21
C LYS A 136 -6.25 -3.88 20.07
N GLY A 137 -7.28 -4.72 20.02
CA GLY A 137 -7.30 -6.02 20.70
C GLY A 137 -6.14 -6.92 20.24
N ILE A 138 -5.97 -7.05 18.92
CA ILE A 138 -4.88 -7.83 18.30
C ILE A 138 -3.50 -7.26 18.72
N ILE A 139 -3.31 -5.95 18.59
CA ILE A 139 -2.05 -5.28 18.98
C ILE A 139 -1.72 -5.53 20.45
N ARG A 140 -2.72 -5.39 21.33
CA ARG A 140 -2.54 -5.57 22.77
C ARG A 140 -2.05 -6.98 23.12
N GLN A 141 -2.53 -8.00 22.41
CA GLN A 141 -2.13 -9.40 22.60
C GLN A 141 -0.77 -9.73 21.96
N ASN A 142 -0.33 -8.99 20.94
CA ASN A 142 0.94 -9.25 20.25
C ASN A 142 2.12 -8.55 20.91
N TYR A 143 2.04 -7.23 21.12
CA TYR A 143 3.18 -6.43 21.59
C TYR A 143 2.77 -5.26 22.49
N SER A 144 1.53 -5.26 23.00
CA SER A 144 0.96 -4.23 23.86
C SER A 144 0.74 -2.86 23.18
N SER A 145 1.83 -2.19 22.79
CA SER A 145 1.81 -0.85 22.19
C SER A 145 3.08 -0.62 21.35
N PRO A 146 3.02 0.16 20.26
CA PRO A 146 4.15 0.33 19.35
C PRO A 146 5.30 1.16 19.95
N PRO A 147 6.53 1.05 19.41
CA PRO A 147 7.67 1.86 19.83
C PRO A 147 7.42 3.35 19.52
N ARG A 148 7.78 4.22 20.48
CA ARG A 148 7.46 5.66 20.42
C ARG A 148 8.46 6.50 19.64
N ASN A 149 9.74 6.11 19.61
CA ASN A 149 10.82 6.99 19.15
C ASN A 149 10.70 7.34 17.66
N GLY A 150 10.70 6.34 16.77
CA GLY A 150 10.44 6.53 15.35
C GLY A 150 9.15 7.31 15.06
N ALA A 151 8.06 7.04 15.80
CA ALA A 151 6.80 7.75 15.61
C ALA A 151 6.93 9.26 15.87
N ARG A 152 7.72 9.66 16.87
CA ARG A 152 7.99 11.08 17.17
C ARG A 152 8.84 11.75 16.10
N ILE A 153 9.84 11.05 15.56
CA ILE A 153 10.67 11.57 14.47
C ILE A 153 9.83 11.82 13.23
N VAL A 154 9.04 10.82 12.81
CA VAL A 154 8.10 10.95 11.68
C VAL A 154 7.14 12.11 11.91
N ALA A 155 6.51 12.17 13.09
CA ALA A 155 5.56 13.24 13.40
C ALA A 155 6.20 14.63 13.41
N LEU A 156 7.44 14.76 13.91
CA LEU A 156 8.15 16.04 13.92
C LEU A 156 8.43 16.51 12.49
N ILE A 157 8.96 15.63 11.64
CA ILE A 157 9.26 15.96 10.24
C ILE A 157 7.99 16.32 9.46
N LEU A 158 6.92 15.53 9.60
CA LEU A 158 5.72 15.70 8.77
C LEU A 158 4.82 16.87 9.21
N ASN A 159 4.86 17.27 10.48
CA ASN A 159 4.03 18.36 11.01
C ASN A 159 4.75 19.72 11.04
N ASP A 160 6.06 19.77 10.79
CA ASP A 160 6.81 21.01 10.64
C ASP A 160 7.06 21.29 9.15
N GLU A 161 6.60 22.45 8.66
CA GLU A 161 6.66 22.79 7.24
C GLU A 161 8.11 22.86 6.71
N ALA A 162 9.04 23.39 7.51
CA ALA A 162 10.44 23.52 7.11
C ALA A 162 11.14 22.16 7.08
N MET A 163 10.92 21.31 8.09
CA MET A 163 11.47 19.95 8.11
C MET A 163 10.86 19.07 7.01
N ARG A 164 9.55 19.19 6.74
CA ARG A 164 8.90 18.48 5.65
C ARG A 164 9.46 18.92 4.30
N ALA A 165 9.64 20.22 4.08
CA ALA A 165 10.23 20.74 2.86
C ALA A 165 11.67 20.24 2.69
N GLN A 166 12.46 20.19 3.75
CA GLN A 166 13.81 19.63 3.72
C GLN A 166 13.82 18.13 3.42
N TRP A 167 12.87 17.35 3.96
CA TRP A 167 12.77 15.92 3.69
C TRP A 167 12.33 15.60 2.26
N MET A 168 11.59 16.49 1.61
CA MET A 168 11.13 16.34 0.22
C MET A 168 12.16 16.78 -0.83
N GLN A 169 13.33 17.31 -0.42
CA GLN A 169 14.45 17.67 -1.30
C GLN A 169 15.39 16.49 -1.53
#